data_AF-A0A8J4VCR3-F1
#
_entry.id   AF-A0A8J4VCR3-F1
#
_cell.length_a   1.000
_cell.length_b   1.000
_cell.length_c   1.000
_cell.angle_alpha   90.00
_cell.angle_beta   90.00
_cell.angle_gamma   90.00
#
_symmetry.space_group_name_H-M   'P 1'
#
loop_
_entity.id
_entity.type
_entity.pdbx_description
1 polymer ?
#
loop_
_entity_poly.entity_id
_entity_poly.type
_entity_poly.pdbx_seq_one_letter_code
_entity_poly.pdbx_strand_id
1 'polypeptide(L)'
;MVLCDQAAEGARIASASRIIAVDLNAKRFDEGIKFGVTEFVNPKDHDKPVHEVLAEMTIGGVDRSIECTFIVKELELEKFITHEVSFLEINKAFELMLRGEGLRCIIHMDG
;
A
#
# COMPACT_ATOMS: atom_id res chain seq x y z
N MET A 1 1.72 8.03 3.39
CA MET A 1 1.63 6.65 3.93
C MET A 1 1.73 5.72 2.74
N VAL A 2 2.82 4.97 2.61
CA VAL A 2 3.07 4.08 1.48
C VAL A 2 3.62 2.76 2.01
N LEU A 3 2.99 1.64 1.66
CA LEU A 3 3.35 0.30 2.16
C LEU A 3 3.71 -0.70 1.05
N CYS A 4 3.92 -0.19 -0.16
CA CYS A 4 4.43 -0.97 -1.28
C CYS A 4 5.74 -0.33 -1.75
N ASP A 5 6.82 -1.11 -1.81
CA ASP A 5 8.13 -0.68 -2.31
C ASP A 5 8.01 -0.01 -3.69
N GLN A 6 7.10 -0.49 -4.55
CA GLN A 6 6.84 0.09 -5.86
C GLN A 6 6.19 1.48 -5.79
N ALA A 7 5.30 1.69 -4.82
CA ALA A 7 4.67 2.99 -4.60
C ALA A 7 5.65 3.98 -3.97
N ALA A 8 6.54 3.50 -3.09
CA ALA A 8 7.63 4.33 -2.54
C ALA A 8 8.60 4.73 -3.65
N GLU A 9 8.98 3.77 -4.49
CA GLU A 9 9.85 3.99 -5.65
C GLU A 9 9.22 4.97 -6.65
N GLY A 10 7.93 4.80 -6.95
CA GLY A 10 7.18 5.72 -7.80
C GLY A 10 7.13 7.15 -7.23
N ALA A 11 6.90 7.29 -5.91
CA ALA A 11 6.94 8.59 -5.25
C ALA A 11 8.34 9.22 -5.31
N ARG A 12 9.40 8.42 -5.13
CA ARG A 12 10.78 8.88 -5.24
C ARG A 12 11.11 9.35 -6.66
N ILE A 13 10.72 8.59 -7.69
CA ILE A 13 10.88 8.96 -9.10
C ILE A 13 10.10 10.25 -9.41
N ALA A 14 8.92 10.41 -8.81
CA ALA A 14 8.12 11.63 -8.88
C ALA A 14 8.67 12.81 -8.03
N SER A 15 9.88 12.68 -7.48
CA SER A 15 10.56 13.72 -6.68
C SER A 15 9.85 14.08 -5.37
N ALA A 16 9.11 13.15 -4.76
CA ALA A 16 8.63 13.32 -3.40
C ALA A 16 9.82 13.50 -2.45
N SER A 17 9.86 14.61 -1.72
CA SER A 17 10.95 14.95 -0.80
C SER A 17 10.89 14.19 0.53
N ARG A 18 9.71 13.64 0.86
CA ARG A 18 9.43 12.96 2.12
C ARG A 18 8.47 11.80 1.88
N ILE A 19 8.89 10.59 2.25
CA ILE A 19 8.12 9.35 2.04
C ILE A 19 8.06 8.61 3.39
N ILE A 20 6.88 8.64 4.01
CA ILE A 20 6.63 7.99 5.30
C ILE A 20 5.96 6.63 5.07
N ALA A 21 6.69 5.56 5.42
CA ALA A 21 6.16 4.19 5.45
C ALA A 21 5.52 3.90 6.82
N VAL A 22 4.43 3.13 6.83
CA VAL A 22 3.68 2.83 8.06
C VAL A 22 3.44 1.33 8.20
N ASP A 23 4.36 0.58 8.81
CA ASP A 23 4.23 -0.89 8.90
C ASP A 23 4.30 -1.36 10.36
N LEU A 24 3.66 -2.49 10.65
CA LEU A 24 3.76 -3.16 11.95
C LEU A 24 5.10 -3.88 12.13
N ASN A 25 5.78 -4.21 11.03
CA ASN A 25 7.06 -4.88 11.01
C ASN A 25 8.19 -3.88 10.77
N ALA A 26 8.83 -3.44 11.86
CA ALA A 26 9.95 -2.51 11.81
C ALA A 26 11.12 -2.98 10.93
N LYS A 27 11.29 -4.29 10.71
CA LYS A 27 12.36 -4.84 9.84
C LYS A 27 12.19 -4.44 8.37
N ARG A 28 10.98 -4.07 7.95
CA ARG A 28 10.70 -3.62 6.57
C ARG A 28 11.23 -2.22 6.29
N PHE A 29 11.58 -1.46 7.32
CA PHE A 29 12.13 -0.13 7.12
C PHE A 29 13.47 -0.16 6.35
N ASP A 30 14.38 -1.05 6.74
CA ASP A 30 15.69 -1.21 6.08
C ASP A 30 15.56 -1.59 4.60
N GLU A 31 14.50 -2.31 4.24
CA GLU A 31 14.16 -2.64 2.85
C GLU A 31 13.57 -1.42 2.14
N GLY A 32 12.60 -0.75 2.75
CA GLY A 32 11.92 0.42 2.19
C GLY A 32 12.84 1.61 1.87
N ILE A 33 13.91 1.81 2.64
CA ILE A 33 14.92 2.86 2.37
C ILE A 33 15.50 2.71 0.96
N LYS A 34 15.69 1.47 0.48
CA LYS A 34 16.22 1.17 -0.87
C LYS A 34 15.27 1.67 -1.98
N PHE A 35 14.00 1.84 -1.65
CA PHE A 35 12.94 2.30 -2.55
C PHE A 35 12.52 3.75 -2.29
N GLY A 36 13.27 4.49 -1.46
CA GLY A 36 13.03 5.92 -1.23
C GLY A 36 12.24 6.28 0.01
N VAL A 37 11.87 5.32 0.85
CA VAL A 37 11.30 5.64 2.16
C VAL A 37 12.30 6.46 2.97
N THR A 38 11.85 7.61 3.48
CA THR A 38 12.68 8.51 4.29
C THR A 38 12.43 8.35 5.78
N GLU A 39 11.22 7.94 6.16
CA GLU A 39 10.77 7.81 7.54
C GLU A 39 9.84 6.62 7.69
N PHE A 40 9.76 6.11 8.91
CA PHE A 40 8.94 4.96 9.26
C PHE A 40 8.16 5.21 10.53
N VAL A 41 6.92 4.75 10.55
CA VAL A 41 6.04 4.79 11.72
C VAL A 41 5.47 3.39 11.94
N ASN A 42 5.66 2.85 13.13
CA ASN A 42 4.95 1.65 13.55
C ASN A 42 3.74 2.07 14.40
N PRO A 43 2.50 1.79 13.99
CA PRO A 43 1.32 2.09 14.80
C PRO A 43 1.38 1.56 16.23
N LYS A 44 2.12 0.47 16.50
CA LYS A 44 2.25 -0.12 17.84
C LYS A 44 3.18 0.64 18.78
N ASP A 45 3.99 1.54 18.25
CA ASP A 45 4.94 2.34 19.04
C ASP A 45 4.30 3.64 19.55
N HIS A 46 2.98 3.80 19.35
CA HIS A 46 2.23 5.00 19.71
C HIS A 46 0.90 4.66 20.38
N ASP A 47 0.51 5.46 21.38
CA ASP A 47 -0.79 5.33 22.05
C ASP A 47 -1.94 6.02 21.27
N LYS A 48 -1.58 6.94 20.35
CA LYS A 48 -2.52 7.69 19.52
C LYS A 48 -2.83 6.94 18.22
N PRO A 49 -4.02 7.16 17.61
CA PRO A 49 -4.29 6.71 16.26
C PRO A 49 -3.21 7.17 15.27
N VAL A 50 -2.78 6.28 14.37
CA VAL A 50 -1.64 6.57 13.48
C VAL A 50 -1.86 7.78 12.58
N HIS A 51 -3.10 8.10 12.21
CA HIS A 51 -3.41 9.29 11.41
C HIS A 51 -3.15 10.60 12.18
N GLU A 52 -3.36 10.62 13.50
CA GLU A 52 -3.02 11.76 14.35
C GLU A 52 -1.50 11.91 14.47
N VAL A 53 -0.79 10.80 14.68
CA VAL A 53 0.69 10.77 14.69
C VAL A 53 1.24 11.35 13.39
N LEU A 54 0.71 10.90 12.24
CA LEU A 54 1.11 11.41 10.93
C LEU A 54 0.77 12.89 10.76
N ALA A 55 -0.43 13.33 11.15
CA ALA A 55 -0.83 14.74 11.07
C ALA A 55 0.08 15.65 11.91
N GLU A 56 0.45 15.22 13.13
CA GLU A 56 1.41 15.93 13.98
C GLU A 56 2.81 15.98 13.33
N MET A 57 3.29 14.86 12.78
CA MET A 57 4.58 14.78 12.09
C MET A 57 4.65 15.59 10.79
N THR A 58 3.51 15.89 10.18
CA THR A 58 3.42 16.49 8.83
C THR A 58 2.73 17.85 8.80
N ILE A 59 2.47 18.45 9.97
CA ILE A 59 1.86 19.78 10.09
C ILE A 59 0.47 19.81 9.41
N GLY A 60 -0.35 18.79 9.72
CA GLY A 60 -1.75 18.71 9.29
C GLY A 60 -2.05 17.66 8.22
N GLY A 61 -1.05 16.94 7.70
CA GLY A 61 -1.25 15.80 6.81
C GLY A 61 -0.22 15.69 5.69
N VAL A 62 -0.34 14.62 4.90
CA VAL A 62 0.48 14.37 3.71
C VAL A 62 -0.22 14.83 2.44
N ASP A 63 0.52 15.29 1.44
CA ASP A 63 -0.05 15.68 0.14
C ASP A 63 -0.72 14.51 -0.59
N ARG A 64 -0.20 13.30 -0.38
CA ARG A 64 -0.70 12.05 -0.98
C ARG A 64 -0.54 10.89 0.00
N SER A 65 -1.54 10.01 0.02
CA SER A 65 -1.52 8.74 0.77
C SER A 65 -1.87 7.58 -0.16
N ILE A 66 -1.10 6.49 -0.08
CA ILE A 66 -1.33 5.27 -0.86
C ILE A 66 -1.42 4.11 0.13
N GLU A 67 -2.62 3.59 0.30
CA GLU A 67 -2.87 2.41 1.13
C GLU A 67 -2.44 1.16 0.34
N CYS A 68 -1.63 0.30 0.94
CA CYS A 68 -1.09 -0.90 0.28
C CYS A 68 -1.10 -2.15 1.18
N THR A 69 -1.80 -2.11 2.32
CA THR A 69 -1.95 -3.25 3.21
C THR A 69 -3.09 -4.14 2.75
N PHE A 70 -2.97 -5.43 3.07
CA PHE A 70 -4.05 -6.39 2.94
C PHE A 70 -4.75 -6.65 4.28
N ILE A 71 -4.53 -5.82 5.32
CA ILE A 71 -5.11 -6.10 6.65
C ILE A 71 -6.57 -5.64 6.67
N VAL A 72 -7.43 -6.64 6.47
CA VAL A 72 -8.87 -6.60 6.14
C VAL A 72 -9.80 -6.03 7.22
N LYS A 73 -9.33 -5.33 8.26
CA LYS A 73 -10.19 -5.07 9.44
C LYS A 73 -10.96 -3.76 9.43
N GLU A 74 -10.58 -2.75 8.66
CA GLU A 74 -11.17 -1.40 8.78
C GLU A 74 -11.52 -0.68 7.46
N LEU A 75 -11.26 -1.27 6.29
CA LEU A 75 -11.50 -0.63 4.99
C LEU A 75 -12.39 -1.52 4.09
N GLU A 76 -13.40 -0.91 3.47
CA GLU A 76 -14.33 -1.55 2.50
C GLU A 76 -13.61 -1.85 1.16
N LEU A 77 -12.68 -2.80 1.18
CA LEU A 77 -11.85 -3.15 0.02
C LEU A 77 -12.60 -3.90 -1.08
N GLU A 78 -13.78 -4.44 -0.77
CA GLU A 78 -14.65 -5.09 -1.76
C GLU A 78 -14.96 -4.17 -2.93
N LYS A 79 -15.06 -2.86 -2.68
CA LYS A 79 -15.33 -1.84 -3.71
C LYS A 79 -14.19 -1.66 -4.72
N PHE A 80 -13.00 -2.14 -4.41
CA PHE A 80 -11.83 -2.06 -5.29
C PHE A 80 -11.58 -3.37 -6.05
N ILE A 81 -12.33 -4.45 -5.78
CA ILE A 81 -12.32 -5.67 -6.58
C ILE A 81 -12.98 -5.33 -7.92
N THR A 82 -12.20 -5.30 -8.99
CA THR A 82 -12.75 -5.05 -10.33
C THR A 82 -13.10 -6.33 -11.05
N HIS A 83 -12.40 -7.42 -10.74
CA HIS A 83 -12.58 -8.71 -11.40
C HIS A 83 -12.39 -9.87 -10.43
N GLU A 84 -13.12 -10.94 -10.67
CA GLU A 84 -12.93 -12.24 -10.02
C GLU A 84 -12.82 -13.30 -11.11
N VAL A 85 -11.85 -14.20 -10.98
CA VAL A 85 -11.63 -15.29 -11.93
C VAL A 85 -11.35 -16.60 -11.21
N SER A 86 -11.63 -17.74 -11.85
CA SER A 86 -11.12 -19.03 -11.38
C SER A 86 -9.62 -19.14 -11.65
N PHE A 87 -8.91 -19.95 -10.86
CA PHE A 87 -7.53 -20.35 -11.14
C PHE A 87 -7.34 -20.91 -12.56
N LEU A 88 -8.36 -21.59 -13.12
CA LEU A 88 -8.33 -22.08 -14.51
C LEU A 88 -8.21 -20.94 -15.54
N GLU A 89 -8.63 -19.73 -15.17
CA GLU A 89 -8.57 -18.52 -16.00
C GLU A 89 -7.44 -17.58 -15.56
N ILE A 90 -6.41 -18.03 -14.85
CA ILE A 90 -5.36 -17.15 -14.31
C ILE A 90 -4.70 -16.25 -15.38
N ASN A 91 -4.56 -16.73 -16.62
CA ASN A 91 -4.02 -15.94 -17.72
C ASN A 91 -4.90 -14.73 -18.08
N LYS A 92 -6.22 -14.85 -17.92
CA LYS A 92 -7.18 -13.74 -18.10
C LYS A 92 -6.95 -12.65 -17.06
N ALA A 93 -6.63 -13.02 -15.81
CA ALA A 93 -6.25 -12.03 -14.79
C ALA A 93 -5.02 -11.24 -15.22
N PHE A 94 -3.98 -11.91 -15.74
CA PHE A 94 -2.79 -11.23 -16.25
C PHE A 94 -3.09 -10.33 -17.44
N GLU A 95 -3.92 -10.76 -18.39
CA GLU A 95 -4.34 -9.94 -19.53
C GLU A 95 -5.08 -8.67 -19.08
N LEU A 96 -6.01 -8.79 -18.13
CA LEU A 96 -6.74 -7.66 -17.57
C LEU A 96 -5.81 -6.63 -16.91
N MET A 97 -4.78 -7.10 -16.19
CA MET A 97 -3.78 -6.23 -15.57
C MET A 97 -2.91 -5.53 -16.63
N LEU A 98 -2.47 -6.26 -17.66
CA LEU A 98 -1.64 -5.70 -18.74
C LEU A 98 -2.37 -4.66 -19.59
N ARG A 99 -3.69 -4.79 -19.72
CA ARG A 99 -4.54 -3.80 -20.42
C ARG A 99 -4.93 -2.60 -19.55
N GLY A 100 -4.59 -2.62 -18.26
CA GLY A 100 -5.02 -1.59 -17.30
C GLY A 100 -6.50 -1.63 -16.98
N GLU A 101 -7.18 -2.75 -17.26
CA GLU A 101 -8.61 -2.97 -16.97
C GLU A 101 -8.81 -3.55 -15.55
N GLY A 102 -7.75 -4.08 -14.93
CA GLY A 102 -7.74 -4.59 -13.56
C GLY A 102 -7.13 -3.61 -12.55
N LEU A 103 -7.87 -3.27 -11.49
CA LEU A 103 -7.29 -2.64 -10.29
C LEU A 103 -6.93 -3.72 -9.25
N ARG A 104 -7.87 -4.64 -8.99
CA ARG A 104 -7.69 -5.79 -8.11
C ARG A 104 -8.47 -6.97 -8.67
N CYS A 105 -7.77 -8.07 -8.92
CA CYS A 105 -8.35 -9.32 -9.37
C CYS A 105 -8.23 -10.38 -8.27
N ILE A 106 -9.34 -10.99 -7.87
CA ILE A 106 -9.32 -12.16 -6.99
C ILE A 106 -9.27 -13.41 -7.85
N ILE A 107 -8.29 -14.27 -7.57
CA ILE A 107 -8.20 -15.60 -8.16
C ILE A 107 -8.76 -16.59 -7.14
N HIS A 108 -9.90 -17.18 -7.47
CA HIS A 108 -10.50 -18.25 -6.69
C HIS A 108 -9.77 -19.55 -6.98
N MET A 109 -9.15 -20.12 -5.96
CA MET A 109 -8.60 -21.46 -6.02
C MET A 109 -9.75 -22.43 -5.80
N ASP A 110 -10.12 -23.19 -6.84
CA ASP A 110 -11.11 -24.25 -6.69
C ASP A 110 -10.54 -25.29 -5.69
N GLY A 111 -11.31 -25.56 -4.63
CA GLY A 111 -11.01 -26.58 -3.61
C GLY A 111 -11.62 -27.93 -3.96
#